data_AF-A0A949U3G2-F1
#
_entry.id   AF-A0A949U3G2-F1
#
_cell.length_a   1.000
_cell.length_b   1.000
_cell.length_c   1.000
_cell.angle_alpha   90.00
_cell.angle_beta   90.00
_cell.angle_gamma   90.00
#
_symmetry.space_group_name_H-M   'P 1'
#
loop_
_entity.id
_entity.type
_entity.pdbx_description
1 polymer ?
#
loop_
_entity_poly.entity_id
_entity_poly.type
_entity_poly.pdbx_seq_one_letter_code
_entity_poly.pdbx_strand_id
1 'polypeptide(L)'
;MFDLTLQRINLKDEYEKDEVCKFLEKFELTLDRDVDYTIVLRDLKNNIQATCSKAKNVFKCFAVSEDIRGENVTSSLISNLIDKLFEEGIFHSFIFTKPDKVKIFTSLNFKPIFKVKDAALLEYGIYDINKSLDDMALKYGIDTTTPKGALVMNCNPFTEGHRYLIEQASRSCEQVLVFIVEEDKSLFPFKYRYSIVKEAVKDLSNVIVIPGGEYIISSITFPSYFIRKEDEKLKAYESIDCGIFGEYFCSKFNIVKRFVGHEPYCDITNTYNQTLKETMPKYNVELIEIERKKHDEKYISASEVRTLIKDNRIEEVKNIVPKATWEFLSSYDGKEIIERIKKSNSPH
;
A
#
# COMPACT_ATOMS: atom_id res chain seq x y z
N MET A 1 -2.63 35.33 -22.88
CA MET A 1 -1.81 34.21 -22.40
C MET A 1 -1.45 34.58 -20.97
N PHE A 2 -1.88 33.80 -19.97
CA PHE A 2 -1.55 34.14 -18.59
C PHE A 2 -0.05 33.90 -18.39
N ASP A 3 0.71 34.94 -18.05
CA ASP A 3 2.11 34.79 -17.65
C ASP A 3 2.13 34.12 -16.28
N LEU A 4 2.26 32.80 -16.28
CA LEU A 4 2.32 31.96 -15.08
C LEU A 4 3.75 31.54 -14.82
N THR A 5 4.20 31.72 -13.58
CA THR A 5 5.53 31.30 -13.14
C THR A 5 5.40 30.04 -12.28
N LEU A 6 6.15 29.00 -12.63
CA LEU A 6 6.25 27.79 -11.82
C LEU A 6 7.19 28.04 -10.63
N GLN A 7 6.74 27.67 -9.43
CA GLN A 7 7.52 27.77 -8.21
C GLN A 7 7.39 26.48 -7.40
N ARG A 8 8.52 26.00 -6.86
CA ARG A 8 8.54 24.94 -5.84
C ARG A 8 8.24 25.55 -4.48
N ILE A 9 7.38 24.87 -3.71
CA ILE A 9 7.04 25.24 -2.35
C ILE A 9 7.96 24.55 -1.33
N ASN A 10 8.45 25.31 -0.36
CA ASN A 10 9.16 24.80 0.80
C ASN A 10 8.15 24.36 1.88
N LEU A 11 7.84 23.06 1.93
CA LEU A 11 6.90 22.50 2.89
C LEU A 11 7.33 22.60 4.38
N LYS A 12 8.57 23.01 4.65
CA LYS A 12 9.06 23.30 6.02
C LYS A 12 8.80 24.76 6.43
N ASP A 13 8.45 25.62 5.48
CA ASP A 13 8.03 26.98 5.74
C ASP A 13 6.52 26.99 5.98
N GLU A 14 6.08 27.35 7.19
CA GLU A 14 4.67 27.36 7.56
C GLU A 14 3.86 28.40 6.75
N TYR A 15 4.49 29.49 6.30
CA TYR A 15 3.79 30.49 5.49
C TYR A 15 3.51 29.97 4.08
N GLU A 16 4.52 29.43 3.39
CA GLU A 16 4.33 28.90 2.04
C GLU A 16 3.38 27.69 2.04
N LYS A 17 3.44 26.86 3.08
CA LYS A 17 2.53 25.73 3.26
C LYS A 17 1.09 26.19 3.49
N ASP A 18 0.89 27.19 4.35
CA ASP A 18 -0.44 27.76 4.62
C ASP A 18 -1.06 28.41 3.38
N GLU A 19 -0.26 29.05 2.52
CA GLU A 19 -0.73 29.55 1.22
C GLU A 19 -1.32 28.43 0.34
N VAL A 20 -0.65 27.28 0.25
CA VAL A 20 -1.14 26.12 -0.52
C VAL A 20 -2.41 25.55 0.11
N CYS A 21 -2.44 25.41 1.44
CA CYS A 21 -3.63 24.94 2.17
C CYS A 21 -4.85 25.82 1.85
N LYS A 22 -4.72 27.14 2.00
CA LYS A 22 -5.79 28.10 1.69
C LYS A 22 -6.23 28.07 0.23
N PHE A 23 -5.30 27.79 -0.70
CA PHE A 23 -5.65 27.61 -2.10
C PHE A 23 -6.47 26.34 -2.32
N LEU A 24 -6.04 25.20 -1.77
CA LEU A 24 -6.73 23.91 -1.89
C LEU A 24 -8.13 23.92 -1.26
N GLU A 25 -8.32 24.64 -0.15
CA GLU A 25 -9.61 24.80 0.53
C GLU A 25 -10.70 25.35 -0.40
N LYS A 26 -10.35 26.21 -1.37
CA LYS A 26 -11.28 26.74 -2.38
C LYS A 26 -11.86 25.65 -3.30
N PHE A 27 -11.24 24.48 -3.33
CA PHE A 27 -11.63 23.33 -4.15
C PHE A 27 -12.09 22.14 -3.29
N GLU A 28 -12.36 22.35 -1.99
CA GLU A 28 -12.70 21.29 -1.04
C GLU A 28 -11.60 20.22 -0.94
N LEU A 29 -10.35 20.65 -1.08
CA LEU A 29 -9.17 19.80 -0.95
C LEU A 29 -8.34 20.23 0.25
N THR A 30 -7.63 19.28 0.83
CA THR A 30 -6.65 19.51 1.89
C THR A 30 -5.27 19.09 1.41
N LEU A 31 -4.22 19.73 1.92
CA LEU A 31 -2.85 19.26 1.67
C LEU A 31 -2.60 17.97 2.47
N ASP A 32 -2.40 16.86 1.75
CA ASP A 32 -2.13 15.55 2.36
C ASP A 32 -0.84 15.59 3.21
N ARG A 33 -0.88 14.96 4.40
CA ARG A 33 0.22 15.01 5.38
C ARG A 33 1.50 14.31 4.94
N ASP A 34 1.39 13.37 4.00
CA ASP A 34 2.50 12.56 3.50
C ASP A 34 3.17 13.15 2.25
N VAL A 35 2.71 14.31 1.77
CA VAL A 35 3.31 15.03 0.65
C VAL A 35 4.76 15.42 0.96
N ASP A 36 5.66 15.10 0.04
CA ASP A 36 7.09 15.40 0.15
C ASP A 36 7.58 16.47 -0.84
N TYR A 37 6.75 16.81 -1.84
CA TYR A 37 7.07 17.81 -2.84
C TYR A 37 5.80 18.48 -3.36
N THR A 38 5.84 19.80 -3.53
CA THR A 38 4.72 20.61 -4.03
C THR A 38 5.24 21.71 -4.94
N ILE A 39 4.52 21.93 -6.04
CA ILE A 39 4.72 23.05 -6.96
C ILE A 39 3.42 23.84 -7.12
N VAL A 40 3.58 25.12 -7.41
CA VAL A 40 2.49 26.05 -7.71
C VAL A 40 2.80 26.79 -9.01
N LEU A 41 1.75 27.17 -9.72
CA LEU A 41 1.80 28.19 -10.76
C LEU A 41 1.25 29.47 -10.18
N ARG A 42 2.00 30.57 -10.28
CA ARG A 42 1.58 31.90 -9.79
C ARG A 42 1.39 32.88 -10.94
N ASP A 43 0.43 33.78 -10.79
CA ASP A 43 0.29 34.93 -11.69
C ASP A 43 1.32 36.04 -11.40
N LEU A 44 1.31 37.10 -12.22
CA LEU A 44 2.15 38.29 -12.04
C LEU A 44 1.92 39.04 -10.72
N LYS A 45 0.80 38.79 -10.03
CA LYS A 45 0.47 39.37 -8.72
C LYS A 45 0.88 38.43 -7.57
N ASN A 46 1.62 37.36 -7.88
CA ASN A 46 2.08 36.34 -6.95
C ASN A 46 0.95 35.50 -6.31
N ASN A 47 -0.25 35.48 -6.89
CA ASN A 47 -1.32 34.60 -6.40
C ASN A 47 -1.17 33.20 -6.96
N ILE A 48 -1.41 32.17 -6.15
CA ILE A 48 -1.49 30.79 -6.62
C ILE A 48 -2.70 30.66 -7.55
N GLN A 49 -2.43 30.14 -8.73
CA GLN A 49 -3.35 29.94 -9.83
C GLN A 49 -3.61 28.44 -10.07
N ALA A 50 -2.59 27.60 -9.84
CA ALA A 50 -2.74 26.16 -9.81
C ALA A 50 -1.68 25.52 -8.90
N THR A 51 -1.93 24.29 -8.45
CA THR A 51 -0.98 23.51 -7.66
C THR A 51 -1.09 22.02 -7.94
N CYS A 52 0.01 21.31 -7.74
CA CYS A 52 0.04 19.86 -7.61
C CYS A 52 1.18 19.43 -6.69
N SER A 53 1.02 18.26 -6.11
CA SER A 53 1.96 17.69 -5.14
C SER A 53 2.27 16.24 -5.48
N LYS A 54 3.33 15.70 -4.87
CA LYS A 54 3.58 14.26 -4.84
C LYS A 54 3.94 13.78 -3.44
N ALA A 55 3.63 12.51 -3.19
CA ALA A 55 4.13 11.72 -2.08
C ALA A 55 4.76 10.45 -2.67
N LYS A 56 6.09 10.32 -2.60
CA LYS A 56 6.86 9.34 -3.36
C LYS A 56 6.49 9.39 -4.85
N ASN A 57 5.95 8.30 -5.39
CA ASN A 57 5.49 8.14 -6.76
C ASN A 57 3.98 8.37 -6.95
N VAL A 58 3.27 8.91 -5.96
CA VAL A 58 1.83 9.21 -6.05
C VAL A 58 1.62 10.70 -6.23
N PHE A 59 0.97 11.10 -7.33
CA PHE A 59 0.57 12.48 -7.55
C PHE A 59 -0.74 12.80 -6.83
N LYS A 60 -0.77 13.97 -6.20
CA LYS A 60 -1.80 14.39 -5.23
C LYS A 60 -2.07 15.89 -5.30
N CYS A 61 -3.12 16.32 -4.60
CA CYS A 61 -3.43 17.74 -4.37
C CYS A 61 -3.47 18.61 -5.64
N PHE A 62 -4.07 18.10 -6.72
CA PHE A 62 -4.26 18.88 -7.95
C PHE A 62 -5.41 19.87 -7.80
N ALA A 63 -5.13 21.15 -8.03
CA ALA A 63 -6.15 22.18 -8.13
C ALA A 63 -5.75 23.23 -9.18
N VAL A 64 -6.73 23.67 -9.98
CA VAL A 64 -6.55 24.67 -11.04
C VAL A 64 -7.71 25.66 -10.97
N SER A 65 -7.40 26.95 -10.82
CA SER A 65 -8.37 28.04 -10.76
C SER A 65 -9.26 28.08 -11.99
N GLU A 66 -10.54 28.43 -11.81
CA GLU A 66 -11.52 28.44 -12.90
C GLU A 66 -11.13 29.39 -14.04
N ASP A 67 -10.48 30.50 -13.68
CA ASP A 67 -10.06 31.58 -14.59
C ASP A 67 -8.98 31.16 -15.61
N ILE A 68 -8.29 30.04 -15.37
CA ILE A 68 -7.20 29.54 -16.22
C ILE A 68 -7.43 28.09 -16.68
N ARG A 69 -8.62 27.53 -16.45
CA ARG A 69 -8.90 26.11 -16.75
C ARG A 69 -8.63 25.81 -18.22
N GLY A 70 -7.74 24.85 -18.45
CA GLY A 70 -7.38 24.33 -19.76
C GLY A 70 -6.38 23.18 -19.64
N GLU A 71 -6.31 22.32 -20.68
CA GLU A 71 -5.41 21.16 -20.71
C GLU A 71 -3.94 21.56 -20.54
N ASN A 72 -3.54 22.74 -21.01
CA ASN A 72 -2.16 23.24 -20.96
C ASN A 72 -1.61 23.46 -19.53
N VAL A 73 -2.45 23.87 -18.58
CA VAL A 73 -1.99 24.10 -17.19
C VAL A 73 -1.80 22.77 -16.48
N THR A 74 -2.75 21.85 -16.66
CA THR A 74 -2.69 20.50 -16.06
C THR A 74 -1.52 19.71 -16.64
N SER A 75 -1.30 19.77 -17.96
CA SER A 75 -0.18 19.10 -18.61
C SER A 75 1.16 19.63 -18.10
N SER A 76 1.31 20.96 -17.97
CA SER A 76 2.53 21.57 -17.43
C SER A 76 2.84 21.11 -16.00
N LEU A 77 1.83 21.09 -15.12
CA LEU A 77 1.98 20.58 -13.76
C LEU A 77 2.41 19.12 -13.72
N ILE A 78 1.74 18.27 -14.52
CA ILE A 78 2.05 16.84 -14.63
C ILE A 78 3.46 16.61 -15.16
N SER A 79 3.86 17.31 -16.22
CA SER A 79 5.23 17.21 -16.77
C SER A 79 6.28 17.53 -15.73
N ASN A 80 6.09 18.58 -14.93
CA ASN A 80 7.05 18.94 -13.88
C ASN A 80 7.13 17.91 -12.75
N LEU A 81 6.01 17.29 -12.37
CA LEU A 81 6.05 16.19 -11.39
C LEU A 81 6.71 14.95 -11.97
N ILE A 82 6.48 14.64 -13.25
CA ILE A 82 7.15 13.55 -13.96
C ILE A 82 8.66 13.80 -13.98
N ASP A 83 9.11 14.97 -14.42
CA ASP A 83 10.54 15.35 -14.43
C ASP A 83 11.15 15.19 -13.04
N LYS A 84 10.42 15.61 -12.00
CA LYS A 84 10.86 15.43 -10.61
C LYS A 84 11.02 13.96 -10.21
N LEU A 85 10.13 13.08 -10.65
CA LEU A 85 10.26 11.64 -10.42
C LEU A 85 11.46 11.06 -11.17
N PHE A 86 11.68 11.47 -12.41
CA PHE A 86 12.84 11.06 -13.21
C PHE A 86 14.16 11.46 -12.54
N GLU A 87 14.26 12.68 -11.99
CA GLU A 87 15.42 13.11 -11.20
C GLU A 87 15.67 12.24 -9.96
N GLU A 88 14.60 11.67 -9.39
CA GLU A 88 14.66 10.77 -8.23
C GLU A 88 14.87 9.30 -8.63
N GLY A 89 15.02 9.00 -9.92
CA GLY A 89 15.15 7.63 -10.43
C GLY A 89 13.87 6.82 -10.36
N ILE A 90 12.71 7.49 -10.30
CA ILE A 90 11.38 6.88 -10.24
C ILE A 90 10.73 7.01 -11.63
N PHE A 91 10.37 5.86 -12.22
CA PHE A 91 9.90 5.77 -13.62
C PHE A 91 8.47 5.25 -13.76
N HIS A 92 7.76 5.14 -12.63
CA HIS A 92 6.36 4.74 -12.54
C HIS A 92 5.67 5.59 -11.48
N SER A 93 4.43 5.95 -11.73
CA SER A 93 3.67 6.88 -10.91
C SER A 93 2.19 6.55 -10.93
N PHE A 94 1.51 6.97 -9.87
CA PHE A 94 0.08 6.76 -9.68
C PHE A 94 -0.63 8.08 -9.44
N ILE A 95 -1.92 8.11 -9.78
CA ILE A 95 -2.79 9.22 -9.41
C ILE A 95 -4.17 8.72 -8.98
N PHE A 96 -4.64 9.25 -7.85
CA PHE A 96 -6.02 9.12 -7.42
C PHE A 96 -6.81 10.34 -7.85
N THR A 97 -7.96 10.10 -8.48
CA THR A 97 -8.80 11.20 -8.94
C THR A 97 -10.28 10.85 -8.89
N LYS A 98 -11.14 11.87 -9.03
CA LYS A 98 -12.58 11.66 -9.13
C LYS A 98 -12.91 11.03 -10.50
N PRO A 99 -13.90 10.13 -10.57
CA PRO A 99 -14.37 9.48 -11.81
C PRO A 99 -14.60 10.37 -13.03
N ASP A 100 -14.99 11.62 -12.83
CA ASP A 100 -15.25 12.61 -13.88
C ASP A 100 -13.97 13.23 -14.45
N LYS A 101 -12.85 13.17 -13.71
CA LYS A 101 -11.53 13.69 -14.12
C LYS A 101 -10.66 12.67 -14.86
N VAL A 102 -11.06 11.40 -14.91
CA VAL A 102 -10.32 10.32 -15.61
C VAL A 102 -9.95 10.71 -17.04
N LYS A 103 -10.88 11.33 -17.79
CA LYS A 103 -10.66 11.73 -19.19
C LYS A 103 -9.47 12.69 -19.37
N ILE A 104 -9.25 13.59 -18.40
CA ILE A 104 -8.16 14.56 -18.42
C ILE A 104 -6.83 13.84 -18.28
N PHE A 105 -6.73 12.89 -17.34
CA PHE A 105 -5.47 12.17 -17.14
C PHE A 105 -5.19 11.16 -18.26
N THR A 106 -6.23 10.56 -18.85
CA THR A 106 -6.06 9.70 -20.03
C THR A 106 -5.55 10.46 -21.25
N SER A 107 -5.90 11.74 -21.44
CA SER A 107 -5.31 12.56 -22.52
C SER A 107 -3.84 12.92 -22.25
N LEU A 108 -3.39 12.77 -20.99
CA LEU A 108 -2.00 12.90 -20.57
C LEU A 108 -1.30 11.53 -20.45
N ASN A 109 -1.81 10.51 -21.16
CA ASN A 109 -1.26 9.15 -21.22
C ASN A 109 -1.30 8.34 -19.92
N PHE A 110 -2.03 8.77 -18.89
CA PHE A 110 -2.31 7.89 -17.75
C PHE A 110 -3.25 6.76 -18.16
N LYS A 111 -2.94 5.54 -17.73
CA LYS A 111 -3.77 4.36 -17.94
C LYS A 111 -4.66 4.14 -16.71
N PRO A 112 -5.99 4.06 -16.86
CA PRO A 112 -6.85 3.67 -15.75
C PRO A 112 -6.56 2.24 -15.32
N ILE A 113 -6.36 2.03 -14.02
CA ILE A 113 -6.22 0.70 -13.42
C ILE A 113 -7.58 0.25 -12.91
N PHE A 114 -8.19 1.02 -12.02
CA PHE A 114 -9.45 0.62 -11.39
C PHE A 114 -10.29 1.82 -11.02
N LYS A 115 -11.62 1.66 -11.12
CA LYS A 115 -12.57 2.75 -10.90
C LYS A 115 -13.73 2.27 -10.03
N VAL A 116 -14.03 3.06 -9.00
CA VAL A 116 -15.19 2.90 -8.13
C VAL A 116 -16.08 4.14 -8.24
N LYS A 117 -17.20 4.15 -7.50
CA LYS A 117 -18.21 5.21 -7.58
C LYS A 117 -17.64 6.61 -7.33
N ASP A 118 -16.73 6.74 -6.37
CA ASP A 118 -16.27 8.03 -5.86
C ASP A 118 -14.77 8.29 -6.11
N ALA A 119 -14.04 7.32 -6.67
CA ALA A 119 -12.61 7.42 -6.95
C ALA A 119 -12.18 6.56 -8.14
N ALA A 120 -11.05 6.92 -8.76
CA ALA A 120 -10.35 6.14 -9.76
C ALA A 120 -8.85 6.19 -9.50
N LEU A 121 -8.17 5.07 -9.73
CA LEU A 121 -6.72 4.95 -9.74
C LEU A 121 -6.24 4.81 -11.18
N LEU A 122 -5.25 5.61 -11.54
CA LEU A 122 -4.55 5.53 -12.82
C LEU A 122 -3.04 5.44 -12.59
N GLU A 123 -2.33 4.91 -13.57
CA GLU A 123 -0.87 4.81 -13.59
C GLU A 123 -0.25 5.48 -14.82
N TYR A 124 1.01 5.88 -14.68
CA TYR A 124 1.85 6.38 -15.75
C TYR A 124 3.30 5.95 -15.51
N GLY A 125 3.96 5.40 -16.53
CA GLY A 125 5.34 4.98 -16.41
C GLY A 125 5.85 4.14 -17.59
N ILE A 126 7.07 3.65 -17.44
CA ILE A 126 7.74 2.78 -18.42
C ILE A 126 7.24 1.32 -18.39
N TYR A 127 6.43 0.97 -17.39
CA TYR A 127 5.71 -0.29 -17.28
C TYR A 127 4.29 -0.01 -16.75
N ASP A 128 3.45 -1.04 -16.74
CA ASP A 128 2.10 -1.00 -16.17
C ASP A 128 1.84 -2.24 -15.31
N ILE A 129 0.67 -2.29 -14.66
CA ILE A 129 0.31 -3.40 -13.77
C ILE A 129 0.44 -4.77 -14.45
N ASN A 130 0.06 -4.90 -15.73
CA ASN A 130 0.14 -6.17 -16.44
C ASN A 130 1.59 -6.61 -16.59
N LYS A 131 2.46 -5.68 -17.02
CA LYS A 131 3.89 -5.94 -17.12
C LYS A 131 4.52 -6.28 -15.77
N SER A 132 4.12 -5.59 -14.69
CA SER A 132 4.59 -5.91 -13.33
C SER A 132 4.21 -7.32 -12.90
N LEU A 133 2.98 -7.77 -13.21
CA LEU A 133 2.54 -9.12 -12.88
C LEU A 133 3.17 -10.19 -13.78
N ASP A 134 3.44 -9.90 -15.05
CA ASP A 134 4.22 -10.76 -15.95
C ASP A 134 5.63 -11.00 -15.40
N ASP A 135 6.32 -9.92 -15.03
CA ASP A 135 7.67 -9.99 -14.49
C ASP A 135 7.69 -10.72 -13.14
N MET A 136 6.64 -10.54 -12.33
CA MET A 136 6.45 -11.30 -11.09
C MET A 136 6.26 -12.80 -11.37
N ALA A 137 5.41 -13.16 -12.34
CA ALA A 137 5.18 -14.55 -12.72
C ALA A 137 6.48 -15.24 -13.15
N LEU A 138 7.23 -14.56 -14.03
CA LEU A 138 8.49 -15.06 -14.55
C LEU A 138 9.55 -15.21 -13.45
N LYS A 139 9.74 -14.17 -12.63
CA LYS A 139 10.77 -14.14 -11.58
C LYS A 139 10.57 -15.19 -10.51
N TYR A 140 9.32 -15.51 -10.18
CA TYR A 140 8.96 -16.45 -9.12
C TYR A 140 8.49 -17.81 -9.63
N GLY A 141 8.52 -18.05 -10.95
CA GLY A 141 8.08 -19.30 -11.55
C GLY A 141 6.61 -19.61 -11.27
N ILE A 142 5.76 -18.59 -11.21
CA ILE A 142 4.35 -18.74 -10.93
C ILE A 142 3.66 -19.24 -12.19
N ASP A 143 3.24 -20.50 -12.16
CA ASP A 143 2.34 -21.01 -13.17
C ASP A 143 1.00 -20.24 -13.12
N THR A 144 0.42 -19.95 -14.29
CA THR A 144 -0.80 -19.15 -14.41
C THR A 144 -2.04 -19.99 -14.66
N THR A 145 -1.90 -21.33 -14.67
CA THR A 145 -2.98 -22.27 -15.03
C THR A 145 -3.51 -23.08 -13.85
N THR A 146 -2.67 -23.42 -12.88
CA THR A 146 -3.04 -24.18 -11.68
C THR A 146 -3.85 -23.30 -10.72
N PRO A 147 -5.01 -23.74 -10.22
CA PRO A 147 -5.77 -22.99 -9.22
C PRO A 147 -4.99 -22.79 -7.92
N LYS A 148 -4.98 -21.55 -7.41
CA LYS A 148 -4.18 -21.18 -6.22
C LYS A 148 -5.02 -20.59 -5.10
N GLY A 149 -4.54 -20.79 -3.88
CA GLY A 149 -4.87 -19.95 -2.73
C GLY A 149 -3.97 -18.73 -2.65
N ALA A 150 -4.42 -17.65 -2.01
CA ALA A 150 -3.58 -16.48 -1.76
C ALA A 150 -3.75 -15.87 -0.37
N LEU A 151 -2.64 -15.46 0.24
CA LEU A 151 -2.56 -14.61 1.44
C LEU A 151 -1.78 -13.33 1.12
N VAL A 152 -2.22 -12.18 1.64
CA VAL A 152 -1.43 -10.94 1.63
C VAL A 152 -1.18 -10.59 3.09
N MET A 153 0.08 -10.47 3.47
CA MET A 153 0.48 -10.43 4.87
C MET A 153 1.55 -9.36 5.08
N ASN A 154 1.39 -8.52 6.11
CA ASN A 154 2.41 -7.55 6.47
C ASN A 154 3.57 -8.20 7.24
N CYS A 155 3.29 -9.13 8.17
CA CYS A 155 4.33 -9.89 8.90
C CYS A 155 5.32 -9.00 9.69
N ASN A 156 4.83 -8.10 10.55
CA ASN A 156 5.65 -7.11 11.29
C ASN A 156 5.71 -7.38 12.82
N PRO A 157 6.36 -8.44 13.33
CA PRO A 157 7.09 -9.49 12.60
C PRO A 157 6.21 -10.68 12.18
N PHE A 158 6.81 -11.69 11.56
CA PHE A 158 6.19 -12.98 11.34
C PHE A 158 5.92 -13.69 12.67
N THR A 159 4.80 -14.39 12.82
CA THR A 159 4.34 -14.97 14.10
C THR A 159 3.80 -16.37 13.88
N GLU A 160 3.61 -17.12 14.96
CA GLU A 160 2.96 -18.43 14.91
C GLU A 160 1.51 -18.34 14.40
N GLY A 161 0.85 -17.20 14.59
CA GLY A 161 -0.44 -16.91 13.98
C GLY A 161 -0.35 -16.83 12.45
N HIS A 162 0.65 -16.13 11.91
CA HIS A 162 0.87 -16.06 10.47
C HIS A 162 1.22 -17.42 9.87
N ARG A 163 2.12 -18.17 10.52
CA ARG A 163 2.50 -19.53 10.15
C ARG A 163 1.28 -20.44 10.05
N TYR A 164 0.42 -20.40 11.06
CA TYR A 164 -0.81 -21.19 11.10
C TYR A 164 -1.75 -20.87 9.93
N LEU A 165 -1.97 -19.59 9.59
CA LEU A 165 -2.81 -19.20 8.44
C LEU A 165 -2.28 -19.77 7.13
N ILE A 166 -0.96 -19.70 6.92
CA ILE A 166 -0.32 -20.25 5.72
C ILE A 166 -0.46 -21.77 5.67
N GLU A 167 -0.33 -22.46 6.81
CA GLU A 167 -0.54 -23.92 6.88
C GLU A 167 -1.98 -24.33 6.55
N GLN A 168 -2.98 -23.59 7.03
CA GLN A 168 -4.38 -23.87 6.70
C GLN A 168 -4.66 -23.70 5.20
N ALA A 169 -4.12 -22.63 4.61
CA ALA A 169 -4.23 -22.41 3.17
C ALA A 169 -3.50 -23.50 2.36
N SER A 170 -2.28 -23.86 2.78
CA SER A 170 -1.44 -24.89 2.15
C SER A 170 -2.13 -26.26 2.14
N ARG A 171 -2.88 -26.62 3.19
CA ARG A 171 -3.67 -27.86 3.26
C ARG A 171 -4.91 -27.86 2.35
N SER A 172 -5.41 -26.68 2.00
CA SER A 172 -6.71 -26.49 1.33
C SER A 172 -6.59 -26.18 -0.17
N CYS A 173 -5.36 -26.05 -0.67
CA CYS A 173 -5.04 -25.64 -2.03
C CYS A 173 -3.89 -26.46 -2.62
N GLU A 174 -3.91 -26.65 -3.94
CA GLU A 174 -2.81 -27.28 -4.66
C GLU A 174 -1.53 -26.44 -4.57
N GLN A 175 -1.65 -25.12 -4.75
CA GLN A 175 -0.58 -24.15 -4.55
C GLN A 175 -1.09 -22.91 -3.80
N VAL A 176 -0.20 -22.24 -3.06
CA VAL A 176 -0.52 -21.02 -2.32
C VAL A 176 0.51 -19.93 -2.60
N LEU A 177 0.01 -18.74 -2.96
CA LEU A 177 0.82 -17.53 -3.07
C LEU A 177 0.73 -16.73 -1.78
N VAL A 178 1.88 -16.40 -1.18
CA VAL A 178 1.96 -15.54 0.00
C VAL A 178 2.62 -14.24 -0.40
N PHE A 179 1.80 -13.21 -0.62
CA PHE A 179 2.24 -11.85 -0.92
C PHE A 179 2.66 -11.14 0.36
N ILE A 180 3.90 -10.68 0.43
CA ILE A 180 4.42 -9.90 1.55
C ILE A 180 4.35 -8.43 1.22
N VAL A 181 3.60 -7.66 2.02
CA VAL A 181 3.41 -6.22 1.80
C VAL A 181 4.77 -5.51 1.76
N GLU A 182 5.04 -4.80 0.66
CA GLU A 182 6.34 -4.19 0.35
C GLU A 182 6.37 -2.72 0.78
N GLU A 183 6.16 -2.49 2.09
CA GLU A 183 6.18 -1.14 2.68
C GLU A 183 7.18 -1.05 3.83
N ASP A 184 8.05 -0.02 3.78
CA ASP A 184 9.07 0.26 4.80
C ASP A 184 8.58 1.18 5.93
N LYS A 185 7.26 1.32 6.08
CA LYS A 185 6.64 2.00 7.24
C LYS A 185 6.57 1.13 8.49
N SER A 186 7.00 -0.13 8.40
CA SER A 186 7.02 -1.10 9.51
C SER A 186 8.34 -1.04 10.31
N LEU A 187 8.26 -1.37 11.61
CA LEU A 187 9.36 -1.51 12.56
C LEU A 187 10.33 -2.59 12.11
N PHE A 188 9.80 -3.66 11.50
CA PHE A 188 10.57 -4.63 10.72
C PHE A 188 10.58 -4.20 9.24
N PRO A 189 11.74 -3.82 8.69
CA PRO A 189 11.91 -3.53 7.26
C PRO A 189 11.47 -4.69 6.35
N PHE A 190 11.03 -4.38 5.14
CA PHE A 190 10.54 -5.38 4.17
C PHE A 190 11.54 -6.53 3.95
N LYS A 191 12.82 -6.20 3.75
CA LYS A 191 13.91 -7.16 3.52
C LYS A 191 13.91 -8.28 4.57
N TYR A 192 13.75 -7.92 5.85
CA TYR A 192 13.76 -8.90 6.94
C TYR A 192 12.44 -9.64 7.07
N ARG A 193 11.30 -8.96 6.92
CA ARG A 193 9.99 -9.64 6.93
C ARG A 193 9.92 -10.71 5.84
N TYR A 194 10.37 -10.37 4.63
CA TYR A 194 10.40 -11.28 3.50
C TYR A 194 11.35 -12.47 3.72
N SER A 195 12.58 -12.24 4.19
CA SER A 195 13.53 -13.33 4.45
C SER A 195 13.05 -14.26 5.55
N ILE A 196 12.51 -13.71 6.64
CA ILE A 196 11.96 -14.49 7.75
C ILE A 196 10.80 -15.34 7.28
N VAL A 197 9.85 -14.80 6.50
CA VAL A 197 8.71 -15.59 6.01
C VAL A 197 9.20 -16.72 5.12
N LYS A 198 10.10 -16.46 4.17
CA LYS A 198 10.66 -17.51 3.29
C LYS A 198 11.29 -18.65 4.08
N GLU A 199 12.10 -18.32 5.08
CA GLU A 199 12.73 -19.33 5.94
C GLU A 199 11.71 -20.07 6.78
N ALA A 200 10.71 -19.35 7.30
CA ALA A 200 9.68 -19.89 8.17
C ALA A 200 8.60 -20.71 7.47
N VAL A 201 8.60 -20.83 6.14
CA VAL A 201 7.63 -21.69 5.40
C VAL A 201 8.31 -22.61 4.39
N LYS A 202 9.65 -22.71 4.43
CA LYS A 202 10.45 -23.49 3.47
C LYS A 202 10.09 -24.98 3.43
N ASP A 203 9.49 -25.50 4.50
CA ASP A 203 9.03 -26.86 4.63
C ASP A 203 7.69 -27.12 3.90
N LEU A 204 6.97 -26.06 3.51
CA LEU A 204 5.72 -26.15 2.76
C LEU A 204 6.01 -26.07 1.25
N SER A 205 6.13 -27.23 0.60
CA SER A 205 6.54 -27.33 -0.81
C SER A 205 5.60 -26.68 -1.82
N ASN A 206 4.33 -26.47 -1.45
CA ASN A 206 3.32 -25.85 -2.29
C ASN A 206 3.10 -24.35 -2.02
N VAL A 207 3.94 -23.72 -1.18
CA VAL A 207 3.85 -22.31 -0.83
C VAL A 207 4.93 -21.52 -1.55
N ILE A 208 4.52 -20.46 -2.27
CA ILE A 208 5.43 -19.53 -2.94
C ILE A 208 5.29 -18.15 -2.28
N VAL A 209 6.37 -17.70 -1.64
CA VAL A 209 6.43 -16.38 -1.00
C VAL A 209 6.95 -15.36 -2.00
N ILE A 210 6.18 -14.29 -2.21
CA ILE A 210 6.46 -13.25 -3.20
C ILE A 210 6.25 -11.85 -2.60
N PRO A 211 7.00 -10.82 -3.06
CA PRO A 211 6.71 -9.43 -2.73
C PRO A 211 5.32 -9.03 -3.23
N GLY A 212 4.63 -8.19 -2.47
CA GLY A 212 3.32 -7.64 -2.87
C GLY A 212 3.42 -6.60 -4.00
N GLY A 213 4.58 -5.95 -4.16
CA GLY A 213 4.75 -4.85 -5.10
C GLY A 213 3.89 -3.63 -4.73
N GLU A 214 3.66 -2.75 -5.70
CA GLU A 214 3.06 -1.43 -5.49
C GLU A 214 1.53 -1.40 -5.62
N TYR A 215 0.90 -2.50 -6.09
CA TYR A 215 -0.51 -2.53 -6.48
C TYR A 215 -1.46 -3.19 -5.46
N ILE A 216 -0.95 -3.72 -4.33
CA ILE A 216 -1.78 -4.36 -3.29
C ILE A 216 -1.30 -4.02 -1.87
N ILE A 217 -2.22 -3.57 -1.02
CA ILE A 217 -2.01 -3.12 0.37
C ILE A 217 -0.75 -2.22 0.48
N SER A 218 -0.54 -1.39 -0.53
CA SER A 218 0.54 -0.41 -0.56
C SER A 218 0.05 0.90 0.03
N SER A 219 0.97 1.78 0.41
CA SER A 219 0.66 3.16 0.76
C SER A 219 0.04 3.96 -0.39
N ILE A 220 0.09 3.39 -1.60
CA ILE A 220 -0.55 3.89 -2.81
C ILE A 220 -2.00 3.42 -2.84
N THR A 221 -2.24 2.11 -2.86
CA THR A 221 -3.58 1.52 -3.01
C THR A 221 -4.43 1.59 -1.74
N PHE A 222 -3.78 1.61 -0.57
CA PHE A 222 -4.43 1.68 0.73
C PHE A 222 -3.66 2.60 1.73
N PRO A 223 -3.59 3.92 1.47
CA PRO A 223 -2.81 4.86 2.29
C PRO A 223 -3.17 4.83 3.79
N SER A 224 -4.46 4.66 4.10
CA SER A 224 -4.99 4.69 5.47
C SER A 224 -4.68 3.43 6.30
N TYR A 225 -4.31 2.31 5.68
CA TYR A 225 -3.97 1.06 6.37
C TYR A 225 -2.84 1.25 7.40
N PHE A 226 -1.88 2.10 7.07
CA PHE A 226 -0.72 2.40 7.94
C PHE A 226 -0.99 3.53 8.95
N ILE A 227 -1.99 4.37 8.69
CA ILE A 227 -2.28 5.57 9.49
C ILE A 227 -3.29 5.27 10.61
N ARG A 228 -4.04 4.17 10.49
CA ARG A 228 -5.08 3.74 11.43
C ARG A 228 -6.09 4.83 11.81
N LYS A 229 -6.55 5.60 10.83
CA LYS A 229 -7.59 6.63 10.99
C LYS A 229 -8.69 6.44 9.96
N GLU A 230 -9.94 6.59 10.41
CA GLU A 230 -11.08 6.71 9.51
C GLU A 230 -10.93 7.98 8.68
N ASP A 231 -11.00 7.81 7.37
CA ASP A 231 -11.04 8.88 6.35
C ASP A 231 -12.31 8.63 5.54
N GLU A 232 -13.01 9.67 5.12
CA GLU A 232 -14.17 9.57 4.21
C GLU A 232 -13.82 8.80 2.93
N LYS A 233 -12.54 8.79 2.53
CA LYS A 233 -12.02 8.07 1.36
C LYS A 233 -11.63 6.62 1.63
N LEU A 234 -11.64 6.15 2.89
CA LEU A 234 -11.18 4.82 3.30
C LEU A 234 -11.85 3.71 2.49
N LYS A 235 -13.19 3.74 2.40
CA LYS A 235 -13.96 2.73 1.68
C LYS A 235 -13.66 2.70 0.18
N ALA A 236 -13.37 3.87 -0.42
CA ALA A 236 -12.99 3.95 -1.82
C ALA A 236 -11.62 3.31 -2.07
N TYR A 237 -10.64 3.56 -1.18
CA TYR A 237 -9.32 2.93 -1.25
C TYR A 237 -9.39 1.42 -1.05
N GLU A 238 -10.12 0.93 -0.05
CA GLU A 238 -10.33 -0.51 0.16
C GLU A 238 -10.97 -1.18 -1.05
N SER A 239 -11.97 -0.52 -1.65
CA SER A 239 -12.67 -1.05 -2.84
C SER A 239 -11.76 -1.09 -4.07
N ILE A 240 -10.90 -0.08 -4.24
CA ILE A 240 -9.89 -0.04 -5.30
C ILE A 240 -8.87 -1.17 -5.09
N ASP A 241 -8.31 -1.31 -3.89
CA ASP A 241 -7.34 -2.36 -3.57
C ASP A 241 -7.90 -3.77 -3.76
N CYS A 242 -9.08 -4.06 -3.20
CA CYS A 242 -9.76 -5.35 -3.35
C CYS A 242 -10.12 -5.63 -4.81
N GLY A 243 -10.54 -4.59 -5.55
CA GLY A 243 -10.86 -4.65 -6.97
C GLY A 243 -9.64 -4.96 -7.83
N ILE A 244 -8.51 -4.29 -7.58
CA ILE A 244 -7.23 -4.56 -8.25
C ILE A 244 -6.77 -6.00 -7.99
N PHE A 245 -6.86 -6.47 -6.74
CA PHE A 245 -6.53 -7.84 -6.41
C PHE A 245 -7.41 -8.84 -7.19
N GLY A 246 -8.72 -8.60 -7.23
CA GLY A 246 -9.66 -9.46 -7.95
C GLY A 246 -9.46 -9.44 -9.47
N GLU A 247 -9.39 -8.26 -10.07
CA GLU A 247 -9.32 -8.07 -11.52
C GLU A 247 -7.98 -8.49 -12.10
N TYR A 248 -6.88 -8.13 -11.44
CA TYR A 248 -5.54 -8.35 -11.97
C TYR A 248 -4.86 -9.57 -11.35
N PHE A 249 -4.72 -9.62 -10.03
CA PHE A 249 -3.94 -10.69 -9.38
C PHE A 249 -4.65 -12.04 -9.49
N CYS A 250 -5.96 -12.08 -9.24
CA CYS A 250 -6.70 -13.34 -9.29
C CYS A 250 -6.81 -13.86 -10.72
N SER A 251 -7.11 -12.98 -11.68
CA SER A 251 -7.15 -13.36 -13.10
C SER A 251 -5.77 -13.80 -13.61
N LYS A 252 -4.69 -13.13 -13.21
CA LYS A 252 -3.35 -13.42 -13.74
C LYS A 252 -2.76 -14.71 -13.20
N PHE A 253 -2.95 -14.98 -11.91
CA PHE A 253 -2.30 -16.10 -11.23
C PHE A 253 -3.24 -17.29 -10.98
N ASN A 254 -4.45 -17.26 -11.55
CA ASN A 254 -5.52 -18.23 -11.31
C ASN A 254 -5.78 -18.45 -9.81
N ILE A 255 -5.92 -17.36 -9.06
CA ILE A 255 -6.26 -17.42 -7.64
C ILE A 255 -7.76 -17.62 -7.53
N VAL A 256 -8.15 -18.72 -6.90
CA VAL A 256 -9.57 -19.10 -6.71
C VAL A 256 -10.00 -19.00 -5.25
N LYS A 257 -9.04 -18.92 -4.32
CA LYS A 257 -9.28 -18.80 -2.88
C LYS A 257 -8.44 -17.69 -2.28
N ARG A 258 -9.07 -16.82 -1.52
CA ARG A 258 -8.43 -15.75 -0.75
C ARG A 258 -8.54 -16.07 0.72
N PHE A 259 -7.43 -16.18 1.45
CA PHE A 259 -7.46 -16.47 2.88
C PHE A 259 -7.14 -15.23 3.70
N VAL A 260 -7.92 -15.02 4.76
CA VAL A 260 -7.73 -13.96 5.74
C VAL A 260 -7.87 -14.54 7.16
N GLY A 261 -7.19 -13.93 8.13
CA GLY A 261 -7.41 -14.22 9.54
C GLY A 261 -8.60 -13.43 10.08
N HIS A 262 -9.40 -14.05 10.95
CA HIS A 262 -10.47 -13.37 11.66
C HIS A 262 -9.90 -12.29 12.61
N GLU A 263 -10.24 -11.02 12.40
CA GLU A 263 -9.66 -9.88 13.16
C GLU A 263 -10.75 -8.93 13.68
N PRO A 264 -11.49 -9.30 14.75
CA PRO A 264 -12.60 -8.49 15.26
C PRO A 264 -12.12 -7.29 16.12
N TYR A 265 -10.83 -7.21 16.45
CA TYR A 265 -10.28 -6.21 17.38
C TYR A 265 -9.55 -5.05 16.69
N CYS A 266 -9.49 -5.05 15.35
CA CYS A 266 -8.90 -3.99 14.55
C CYS A 266 -9.92 -3.53 13.51
N ASP A 267 -10.59 -2.40 13.77
CA ASP A 267 -11.71 -1.91 12.97
C ASP A 267 -11.37 -1.78 11.47
N ILE A 268 -10.15 -1.36 11.16
CA ILE A 268 -9.67 -1.21 9.77
C ILE A 268 -9.47 -2.56 9.10
N THR A 269 -8.89 -3.53 9.80
CA THR A 269 -8.72 -4.89 9.24
C THR A 269 -10.07 -5.57 9.09
N ASN A 270 -10.99 -5.36 10.03
CA ASN A 270 -12.35 -5.88 9.94
C ASN A 270 -13.10 -5.27 8.75
N THR A 271 -13.06 -3.94 8.58
CA THR A 271 -13.70 -3.24 7.45
C THR A 271 -13.13 -3.72 6.11
N TYR A 272 -11.81 -3.84 6.01
CA TYR A 272 -11.16 -4.42 4.83
C TYR A 272 -11.59 -5.87 4.55
N ASN A 273 -11.69 -6.72 5.58
CA ASN A 273 -12.21 -8.09 5.44
C ASN A 273 -13.67 -8.10 4.94
N GLN A 274 -14.52 -7.18 5.41
CA GLN A 274 -15.88 -7.05 4.87
C GLN A 274 -15.86 -6.62 3.40
N THR A 275 -15.03 -5.64 3.03
CA THR A 275 -14.87 -5.20 1.63
C THR A 275 -14.39 -6.35 0.73
N LEU A 276 -13.46 -7.19 1.20
CA LEU A 276 -13.06 -8.42 0.52
C LEU A 276 -14.24 -9.38 0.34
N LYS A 277 -15.05 -9.57 1.39
CA LYS A 277 -16.19 -10.50 1.38
C LYS A 277 -17.24 -10.11 0.34
N GLU A 278 -17.43 -8.81 0.14
CA GLU A 278 -18.31 -8.25 -0.89
C GLU A 278 -17.69 -8.30 -2.30
N THR A 279 -16.36 -8.25 -2.40
CA THR A 279 -15.64 -8.05 -3.68
C THR A 279 -15.18 -9.37 -4.32
N MET A 280 -14.58 -10.28 -3.56
CA MET A 280 -14.00 -11.53 -4.09
C MET A 280 -14.98 -12.39 -4.91
N PRO A 281 -16.27 -12.56 -4.51
CA PRO A 281 -17.23 -13.35 -5.28
C PRO A 281 -17.47 -12.80 -6.70
N LYS A 282 -17.29 -11.49 -6.94
CA LYS A 282 -17.45 -10.87 -8.26
C LYS A 282 -16.39 -11.35 -9.26
N TYR A 283 -15.28 -11.87 -8.77
CA TYR A 283 -14.16 -12.39 -9.54
C TYR A 283 -14.08 -13.93 -9.48
N ASN A 284 -15.15 -14.60 -9.03
CA ASN A 284 -15.19 -16.05 -8.79
C ASN A 284 -14.12 -16.54 -7.80
N VAL A 285 -13.78 -15.69 -6.82
CA VAL A 285 -12.82 -16.00 -5.75
C VAL A 285 -13.59 -16.22 -4.45
N GLU A 286 -13.35 -17.37 -3.82
CA GLU A 286 -13.88 -17.67 -2.49
C GLU A 286 -13.04 -16.97 -1.42
N LEU A 287 -13.66 -16.14 -0.56
CA LEU A 287 -13.00 -15.62 0.64
C LEU A 287 -13.17 -16.62 1.79
N ILE A 288 -12.06 -17.11 2.31
CA ILE A 288 -12.00 -18.04 3.44
C ILE A 288 -11.42 -17.31 4.64
N GLU A 289 -12.25 -17.12 5.66
CA GLU A 289 -11.85 -16.54 6.93
C GLU A 289 -11.47 -17.65 7.92
N ILE A 290 -10.23 -17.59 8.43
CA ILE A 290 -9.68 -18.60 9.34
C ILE A 290 -9.66 -18.04 10.77
N GLU A 291 -10.15 -18.81 11.73
CA GLU A 291 -10.03 -18.49 13.15
C GLU A 291 -8.57 -18.38 13.60
N ARG A 292 -8.24 -17.36 14.39
CA ARG A 292 -6.85 -17.13 14.81
C ARG A 292 -6.37 -18.17 15.81
N LYS A 293 -5.11 -18.60 15.66
CA LYS A 293 -4.40 -19.45 16.63
C LYS A 293 -4.29 -18.75 17.98
N LYS A 294 -4.69 -19.45 19.05
CA LYS A 294 -4.59 -19.01 20.43
C LYS A 294 -3.35 -19.58 21.12
N HIS A 295 -2.78 -18.82 22.04
CA HIS A 295 -1.78 -19.23 23.02
C HIS A 295 -2.20 -18.65 24.37
N ASP A 296 -2.30 -19.47 25.42
CA ASP A 296 -2.79 -19.07 26.76
C ASP A 296 -4.08 -18.23 26.71
N GLU A 297 -5.07 -18.72 25.95
CA GLU A 297 -6.38 -18.10 25.71
C GLU A 297 -6.37 -16.76 24.93
N LYS A 298 -5.20 -16.22 24.60
CA LYS A 298 -5.05 -15.00 23.79
C LYS A 298 -4.68 -15.31 22.35
N TYR A 299 -5.13 -14.46 21.42
CA TYR A 299 -4.75 -14.61 20.01
C TYR A 299 -3.32 -14.15 19.77
N ILE A 300 -2.53 -15.01 19.12
CA ILE A 300 -1.16 -14.66 18.73
C ILE A 300 -1.20 -13.52 17.72
N SER A 301 -0.55 -12.39 18.06
CA SER A 301 -0.50 -11.22 17.19
C SER A 301 0.90 -10.63 17.06
N ALA A 302 1.19 -10.02 15.91
CA ALA A 302 2.43 -9.29 15.73
C ALA A 302 2.55 -8.10 16.70
N SER A 303 1.42 -7.47 17.05
CA SER A 303 1.39 -6.37 18.02
C SER A 303 1.77 -6.82 19.42
N GLU A 304 1.30 -7.99 19.85
CA GLU A 304 1.70 -8.60 21.12
C GLU A 304 3.21 -8.87 21.18
N VAL A 305 3.80 -9.39 20.10
CA VAL A 305 5.27 -9.54 20.01
C VAL A 305 5.98 -8.20 20.23
N ARG A 306 5.53 -7.14 19.57
CA ARG A 306 6.14 -5.79 19.72
C ARG A 306 5.96 -5.24 21.15
N THR A 307 4.83 -5.50 21.79
CA THR A 307 4.59 -5.12 23.20
C THR A 307 5.53 -5.88 24.14
N LEU A 308 5.66 -7.21 24.00
CA LEU A 308 6.59 -7.99 24.81
C LEU A 308 8.04 -7.53 24.66
N ILE A 309 8.45 -7.17 23.45
CA ILE A 309 9.78 -6.57 23.18
C ILE A 309 9.94 -5.24 23.93
N LYS A 310 8.92 -4.38 23.88
CA LYS A 310 8.93 -3.06 24.54
C LYS A 310 8.99 -3.18 26.07
N ASP A 311 8.33 -4.19 26.62
CA ASP A 311 8.27 -4.47 28.06
C ASP A 311 9.49 -5.25 28.59
N ASN A 312 10.53 -5.47 27.75
CA ASN A 312 11.72 -6.28 28.07
C ASN A 312 11.41 -7.76 28.39
N ARG A 313 10.30 -8.29 27.89
CA ARG A 313 9.85 -9.69 28.08
C ARG A 313 10.19 -10.54 26.85
N ILE A 314 11.43 -10.46 26.37
CA ILE A 314 11.86 -11.06 25.11
C ILE A 314 11.77 -12.60 25.11
N GLU A 315 12.04 -13.26 26.25
CA GLU A 315 11.99 -14.73 26.33
C GLU A 315 10.59 -15.28 26.04
N GLU A 316 9.54 -14.52 26.35
CA GLU A 316 8.15 -14.91 26.07
C GLU A 316 7.81 -14.85 24.58
N VAL A 317 8.52 -14.01 23.81
CA VAL A 317 8.34 -13.91 22.35
C VAL A 317 8.61 -15.26 21.69
N LYS A 318 9.55 -16.04 22.21
CA LYS A 318 9.90 -17.38 21.71
C LYS A 318 8.71 -18.34 21.62
N ASN A 319 7.69 -18.15 22.46
CA ASN A 319 6.51 -19.03 22.51
C ASN A 319 5.47 -18.69 21.44
N ILE A 320 5.54 -17.50 20.84
CA ILE A 320 4.52 -16.97 19.94
C ILE A 320 5.06 -16.63 18.53
N VAL A 321 6.35 -16.91 18.28
CA VAL A 321 6.98 -16.73 16.96
C VAL A 321 7.67 -18.00 16.48
N PRO A 322 7.75 -18.23 15.16
CA PRO A 322 8.47 -19.38 14.61
C PRO A 322 9.97 -19.25 14.86
N LYS A 323 10.65 -20.40 14.81
CA LYS A 323 12.11 -20.50 14.99
C LYS A 323 12.89 -19.47 14.17
N ALA A 324 12.55 -19.30 12.89
CA ALA A 324 13.21 -18.32 12.01
C ALA A 324 13.09 -16.87 12.51
N THR A 325 11.95 -16.49 13.10
CA THR A 325 11.76 -15.16 13.69
C THR A 325 12.59 -15.02 14.96
N TRP A 326 12.62 -16.04 15.80
CA TRP A 326 13.41 -16.04 17.04
C TRP A 326 14.92 -15.95 16.76
N GLU A 327 15.41 -16.71 15.78
CA GLU A 327 16.81 -16.67 15.33
C GLU A 327 17.15 -15.30 14.76
N PHE A 328 16.27 -14.70 13.97
CA PHE A 328 16.44 -13.33 13.49
C PHE A 328 16.56 -12.33 14.64
N LEU A 329 15.65 -12.37 15.63
CA LEU A 329 15.70 -11.47 16.79
C LEU A 329 16.98 -11.61 17.62
N SER A 330 17.60 -12.79 17.59
CA SER A 330 18.86 -13.07 18.28
C SER A 330 20.11 -12.56 17.52
N SER A 331 19.96 -12.22 16.23
CA SER A 331 21.03 -11.73 15.36
C SER A 331 21.44 -10.28 15.68
N TYR A 332 22.51 -9.79 15.03
CA TYR A 332 22.92 -8.40 15.14
C TYR A 332 21.83 -7.43 14.66
N ASP A 333 21.29 -7.65 13.45
CA ASP A 333 20.23 -6.83 12.88
C ASP A 333 18.94 -6.89 13.71
N GLY A 334 18.62 -8.07 14.26
CA GLY A 334 17.47 -8.25 15.15
C GLY A 334 17.57 -7.43 16.43
N LYS A 335 18.76 -7.37 17.04
CA LYS A 335 19.03 -6.56 18.23
C LYS A 335 18.88 -5.06 17.95
N GLU A 336 19.30 -4.60 16.78
CA GLU A 336 19.09 -3.20 16.37
C GLU A 336 17.58 -2.87 16.26
N ILE A 337 16.80 -3.76 15.66
CA ILE A 337 15.33 -3.59 15.57
C ILE A 337 14.68 -3.60 16.96
N ILE A 338 15.11 -4.48 17.86
CA ILE A 338 14.62 -4.52 19.25
C ILE A 338 14.81 -3.16 19.93
N GLU A 339 16.00 -2.57 19.81
CA GLU A 339 16.29 -1.25 20.39
C GLU A 339 15.45 -0.14 19.74
N ARG A 340 15.20 -0.22 18.42
CA ARG A 340 14.28 0.69 17.72
C ARG A 340 12.84 0.56 18.24
N ILE A 341 12.35 -0.66 18.44
CA ILE A 341 11.01 -0.92 18.97
C ILE A 341 10.84 -0.32 20.37
N LYS A 342 11.82 -0.53 21.26
CA LYS A 342 11.78 0.03 22.63
C LYS A 342 11.71 1.55 22.66
N LYS A 343 12.39 2.22 21.73
CA LYS A 343 12.39 3.70 21.61
C LYS A 343 11.19 4.25 20.84
N SER A 344 10.44 3.40 20.13
CA SER A 344 9.35 3.82 19.27
C SER A 344 8.02 3.94 20.03
N ASN A 345 7.28 4.99 19.71
CA ASN A 345 5.85 5.13 20.03
C ASN A 345 4.95 4.73 18.85
N SER A 346 5.53 4.35 17.70
CA SER A 346 4.77 3.87 16.56
C SER A 346 4.22 2.46 16.84
N PRO A 347 2.93 2.21 16.53
CA PRO A 347 2.39 0.86 16.54
C PRO A 347 2.92 0.03 15.36
N HIS A 348 3.44 0.68 14.32
CA HIS A 348 3.97 0.05 13.12
C HIS A 348 5.45 0.13 13.03
#